data_AF-A0A5Q3L7J6-F1
#
_entry.id   AF-A0A5Q3L7J6-F1
#
_cell.length_a   1.000
_cell.length_b   1.000
_cell.length_c   1.000
_cell.angle_alpha   90.00
_cell.angle_beta   90.00
_cell.angle_gamma   90.00
#
_symmetry.space_group_name_H-M   'P 1'
#
loop_
_entity.id
_entity.type
_entity.pdbx_description
1 polymer ?
#
loop_
_entity_poly.entity_id
_entity_poly.type
_entity_poly.pdbx_seq_one_letter_code
_entity_poly.pdbx_strand_id
1 'polypeptide(L)'
;MQYTVQGCTRRCAASERELQPGETYYSVVFEEGELLKRLDYAADAWDGPPEGAVAWWKSKLPEAKQDATPKIDPQEALLNLFAKLYEEQKREDLLYVLSLLMLRKRVFRLEQSAENGSEGMCLFCPQAEAVYLVKEVELTSEQLQALQNELDQYLENGSS
;
A
#
# COMPACT_ATOMS: atom_id res chain seq x y z
N MET A 1 25.51 -7.22 20.54
CA MET A 1 24.25 -7.47 21.29
C MET A 1 23.15 -6.69 20.59
N GLN A 2 22.01 -7.32 20.29
CA GLN A 2 20.85 -6.62 19.74
C GLN A 2 20.00 -6.15 20.91
N TYR A 3 19.91 -4.83 21.11
CA TYR A 3 19.08 -4.25 22.15
C TYR A 3 17.71 -3.91 21.55
N THR A 4 16.64 -4.55 22.05
CA THR A 4 15.27 -4.27 21.63
C THR A 4 14.68 -3.18 22.54
N VAL A 5 14.46 -1.99 22.00
CA VAL A 5 13.78 -0.91 22.70
C VAL A 5 12.26 -1.08 22.54
N GLN A 6 11.52 -0.92 23.63
CA GLN A 6 10.06 -1.03 23.64
C GLN A 6 9.39 0.03 22.72
N GLY A 7 8.23 -0.33 22.17
CA GLY A 7 7.38 0.60 21.42
C GLY A 7 6.85 1.75 22.28
N CYS A 8 6.28 2.78 21.64
CA CYS A 8 5.69 3.91 22.36
C CYS A 8 4.55 3.43 23.27
N THR A 9 4.59 3.84 24.54
CA THR A 9 3.59 3.45 25.55
C THR A 9 2.26 4.19 25.39
N ARG A 10 2.26 5.25 24.57
CA ARG A 10 1.15 6.20 24.36
C ARG A 10 0.61 6.84 25.64
N ARG A 11 1.36 6.76 26.75
CA ARG A 11 0.98 7.33 28.03
C ARG A 11 2.14 8.13 28.60
N CYS A 12 1.87 9.35 29.02
CA CYS A 12 2.86 10.17 29.69
C CYS A 12 3.25 9.54 31.04
N ALA A 13 4.53 9.34 31.29
CA ALA A 13 5.05 8.77 32.52
C ALA A 13 4.91 9.71 33.73
N ALA A 14 4.85 11.03 33.50
CA ALA A 14 4.73 12.02 34.58
C ALA A 14 3.27 12.30 34.99
N SER A 15 2.37 12.46 34.01
CA SER A 15 0.97 12.83 34.27
C SER A 15 -0.03 11.67 34.10
N GLU A 16 0.45 10.51 33.65
CA GLU A 16 -0.34 9.32 33.32
C GLU A 16 -1.43 9.51 32.24
N ARG A 17 -1.50 10.69 31.62
CA ARG A 17 -2.46 10.95 30.56
C ARG A 17 -2.08 10.24 29.27
N GLU A 18 -3.09 9.93 28.46
CA GLU A 18 -2.89 9.44 27.11
C GLU A 18 -2.30 10.54 26.22
N LEU A 19 -1.28 10.17 25.45
CA LEU A 19 -0.69 11.02 24.42
C LEU A 19 -1.60 10.99 23.19
N GLN A 20 -2.02 12.17 22.74
CA GLN A 20 -3.00 12.28 21.66
C GLN A 20 -2.36 12.15 20.27
N PRO A 21 -3.11 11.70 19.26
CA PRO A 21 -2.63 11.71 17.89
C PRO A 21 -2.20 13.11 17.44
N GLY A 22 -1.06 13.21 16.76
CA GLY A 22 -0.46 14.51 16.37
C GLY A 22 0.27 15.22 17.51
N GLU A 23 0.26 14.70 18.73
CA GLU A 23 0.92 15.33 19.86
C GLU A 23 2.44 15.11 19.84
N THR A 24 3.20 16.13 20.26
CA THR A 24 4.65 15.99 20.48
C THR A 24 4.92 15.33 21.83
N TYR A 25 5.85 14.38 21.86
CA TYR A 25 6.28 13.69 23.07
C TYR A 25 7.79 13.44 23.06
N TYR A 26 8.35 13.15 24.22
CA TYR A 26 9.75 12.82 24.42
C TYR A 26 9.87 11.41 24.97
N SER A 27 10.70 10.59 24.33
CA SER A 27 11.01 9.24 24.81
C SER A 27 12.35 9.25 25.50
N VAL A 28 12.43 8.56 26.64
CA VAL A 28 13.65 8.36 27.42
C VAL A 28 13.86 6.88 27.62
N VAL A 29 15.10 6.44 27.44
CA VAL A 29 15.51 5.05 27.69
C VAL A 29 16.42 5.02 28.92
N PHE A 30 16.15 4.05 29.79
CA PHE A 30 16.94 3.70 30.96
C PHE A 30 17.45 2.26 30.82
N GLU A 31 18.62 1.99 31.37
CA GLU A 31 19.11 0.63 31.58
C GLU A 31 18.61 0.13 32.95
N GLU A 32 17.82 -0.94 32.94
CA GLU A 32 17.44 -1.70 34.13
C GLU A 32 18.06 -3.10 34.03
N GLY A 33 19.32 -3.21 34.48
CA GLY A 33 20.11 -4.45 34.37
C GLY A 33 20.45 -4.78 32.91
N GLU A 34 20.00 -5.94 32.41
CA GLU A 34 20.17 -6.32 31.00
C GLU A 34 19.01 -5.85 30.09
N LEU A 35 18.03 -5.12 30.65
CA LEU A 35 16.84 -4.67 29.93
C LEU A 35 16.89 -3.16 29.68
N LEU A 36 16.31 -2.75 28.55
CA LEU A 36 16.06 -1.34 28.24
C LEU A 36 14.59 -1.00 28.54
N LYS A 37 14.38 -0.01 29.39
CA LYS A 37 13.05 0.51 29.72
C LYS A 37 12.86 1.85 29.04
N ARG A 38 11.74 1.99 28.32
CA ARG A 38 11.34 3.24 27.70
C ARG A 38 10.23 3.90 28.51
N LEU A 39 10.37 5.19 28.77
CA LEU A 39 9.31 6.06 29.29
C LEU A 39 9.04 7.18 28.29
N ASP A 40 7.76 7.50 28.08
CA ASP A 40 7.33 8.58 27.19
C ASP A 40 6.76 9.73 28.03
N TYR A 41 7.10 10.97 27.70
CA TYR A 41 6.66 12.18 28.39
C TYR A 41 5.97 13.10 27.40
N ALA A 42 4.81 13.62 27.78
CA ALA A 42 4.15 14.64 26.99
C ALA A 42 4.98 15.92 26.97
N ALA A 43 4.87 16.72 25.90
CA ALA A 43 5.67 17.93 25.76
C ALA A 43 5.41 18.98 26.85
N ASP A 44 4.21 18.99 27.43
CA ASP A 44 3.81 19.87 28.55
C ASP A 44 4.32 19.38 29.93
N ALA A 45 4.75 18.11 30.01
CA ALA A 45 5.28 17.48 31.22
C ALA A 45 6.76 17.09 31.07
N TRP A 46 7.47 17.75 30.16
CA TRP A 46 8.88 17.49 29.86
C TRP A 46 9.77 18.63 30.36
N ASP A 47 10.55 18.33 31.42
CA ASP A 47 11.53 19.26 31.99
C ASP A 47 12.97 18.98 31.54
N GLY A 48 13.16 18.02 30.62
CA GLY A 48 14.46 17.52 30.18
C GLY A 48 14.67 16.04 30.52
N PRO A 49 15.77 15.44 30.04
CA PRO A 49 16.09 14.04 30.33
C PRO A 49 16.34 13.84 31.83
N PRO A 50 15.64 12.89 32.48
CA PRO A 50 15.90 12.55 33.88
C PRO A 50 17.32 12.02 34.10
N GLU A 51 17.81 12.13 35.34
CA GLU A 51 19.10 11.56 35.74
C GLU A 51 19.12 10.05 35.53
N GLY A 52 20.23 9.52 35.01
CA GLY A 52 20.38 8.09 34.69
C GLY A 52 19.80 7.66 33.33
N ALA A 53 19.27 8.59 32.53
CA ALA A 53 18.88 8.31 31.15
C ALA A 53 20.10 7.97 30.27
N VAL A 54 20.02 6.88 29.51
CA VAL A 54 21.06 6.48 28.55
C VAL A 54 20.86 7.10 27.16
N ALA A 55 19.61 7.39 26.80
CA ALA A 55 19.26 8.06 25.55
C ALA A 55 17.90 8.74 25.68
N TRP A 56 17.67 9.79 24.89
CA TRP A 56 16.36 10.40 24.72
C TRP A 56 16.20 10.99 23.32
N TRP A 57 14.95 11.09 22.87
CA TRP A 57 14.62 11.72 21.59
C TRP A 57 13.25 12.37 21.64
N LYS A 58 13.07 13.40 20.79
CA LYS A 58 11.78 14.04 20.53
C LYS A 58 11.06 13.32 19.40
N SER A 59 9.74 13.15 19.52
CA SER A 59 8.91 12.54 18.50
C SER A 59 7.52 13.18 18.46
N LYS A 60 6.77 12.90 17.40
CA LYS A 60 5.36 13.30 17.26
C LYS A 60 4.55 12.03 17.08
N LEU A 61 3.46 11.87 17.83
CA LEU A 61 2.53 10.78 17.57
C LEU A 61 1.91 10.98 16.19
N PRO A 62 1.77 9.90 15.39
CA PRO A 62 1.05 9.98 14.14
C PRO A 62 -0.34 10.58 14.38
N GLU A 63 -0.79 11.46 13.49
CA GLU A 63 -2.16 11.97 13.53
C GLU A 63 -3.15 10.82 13.37
N ALA A 64 -4.31 10.94 14.00
CA ALA A 64 -5.40 10.01 13.75
C ALA A 64 -5.75 10.22 12.28
N LYS A 65 -5.61 9.17 11.48
CA LYS A 65 -5.99 9.22 10.07
C LYS A 65 -7.47 9.60 10.03
N GLN A 66 -7.78 10.84 9.67
CA GLN A 66 -9.11 11.22 9.21
C GLN A 66 -9.37 10.33 8.01
N ASP A 67 -10.35 9.43 8.14
CA ASP A 67 -10.84 8.49 7.13
C ASP A 67 -9.99 8.43 5.86
N ALA A 68 -8.81 7.79 5.96
CA ALA A 68 -8.14 7.35 4.76
C ALA A 68 -9.05 6.25 4.22
N THR A 69 -9.83 6.58 3.19
CA THR A 69 -10.36 5.58 2.27
C THR A 69 -9.27 4.54 2.08
N PRO A 70 -9.55 3.24 2.32
CA PRO A 70 -8.53 2.23 2.14
C PRO A 70 -8.00 2.42 0.74
N LYS A 71 -6.72 2.84 0.64
CA LYS A 71 -6.06 3.03 -0.65
C LYS A 71 -6.20 1.70 -1.37
N ILE A 72 -7.04 1.68 -2.41
CA ILE A 72 -7.23 0.48 -3.23
C ILE A 72 -5.84 0.11 -3.73
N ASP A 73 -5.46 -1.15 -3.57
CA ASP A 73 -4.16 -1.59 -4.05
C ASP A 73 -4.10 -1.33 -5.56
N PRO A 74 -2.99 -0.77 -6.11
CA PRO A 74 -2.89 -0.48 -7.52
C PRO A 74 -3.20 -1.68 -8.43
N GLN A 75 -2.86 -2.90 -8.00
CA GLN A 75 -3.21 -4.11 -8.75
C GLN A 75 -4.73 -4.36 -8.74
N GLU A 76 -5.39 -4.17 -7.61
CA GLU A 76 -6.83 -4.32 -7.47
C GLU A 76 -7.58 -3.26 -8.29
N ALA A 77 -7.12 -2.01 -8.28
CA ALA A 77 -7.68 -0.94 -9.12
C ALA A 77 -7.62 -1.30 -10.61
N LEU A 78 -6.49 -1.81 -11.09
CA LEU A 78 -6.32 -2.21 -12.49
C LEU A 78 -7.15 -3.45 -12.84
N LEU A 79 -7.30 -4.41 -11.92
CA LEU A 79 -8.15 -5.59 -12.13
C LEU A 79 -9.63 -5.18 -12.23
N ASN A 80 -10.08 -4.25 -11.40
CA ASN A 80 -11.43 -3.69 -11.46
C ASN A 80 -11.67 -2.94 -12.78
N LEU A 81 -10.69 -2.14 -13.23
CA LEU A 81 -10.74 -1.49 -14.53
C LEU A 81 -10.84 -2.50 -15.67
N PHE A 82 -10.03 -3.56 -15.65
CA PHE A 82 -10.10 -4.63 -16.64
C PHE A 82 -11.48 -5.29 -16.67
N ALA A 83 -11.99 -5.71 -15.52
CA ALA A 83 -13.29 -6.39 -15.43
C ALA A 83 -14.42 -5.52 -16.00
N LYS A 84 -14.42 -4.23 -15.65
CA LYS A 84 -15.39 -3.25 -16.16
C LYS A 84 -15.30 -3.10 -17.68
N LEU A 85 -14.10 -2.91 -18.23
CA LEU A 85 -13.91 -2.74 -19.68
C LEU A 85 -14.30 -4.00 -20.46
N TYR A 86 -14.05 -5.18 -19.89
CA TYR A 86 -14.39 -6.46 -20.48
C TYR A 86 -15.91 -6.66 -20.53
N GLU A 87 -16.61 -6.35 -19.44
CA GLU A 87 -18.08 -6.39 -19.37
C GLU A 87 -18.72 -5.42 -20.36
N GLU A 88 -18.18 -4.21 -20.47
CA GLU A 88 -18.65 -3.19 -21.41
C GLU A 88 -18.27 -3.48 -22.88
N GLN A 89 -17.40 -4.46 -23.14
CA GLN A 89 -16.83 -4.76 -24.47
C GLN A 89 -16.24 -3.52 -25.16
N LYS A 90 -15.51 -2.70 -24.39
CA LYS A 90 -14.90 -1.45 -24.87
C LYS A 90 -13.39 -1.47 -24.76
N ARG A 91 -12.74 -0.63 -25.57
CA ARG A 91 -11.30 -0.34 -25.51
C ARG A 91 -10.47 -1.62 -25.60
N GLU A 92 -10.59 -2.34 -26.72
CA GLU A 92 -9.84 -3.58 -26.98
C GLU A 92 -8.31 -3.37 -26.85
N ASP A 93 -7.83 -2.18 -27.21
CA ASP A 93 -6.44 -1.73 -27.02
C ASP A 93 -6.01 -1.75 -25.54
N LEU A 94 -6.81 -1.16 -24.67
CA LEU A 94 -6.52 -1.07 -23.24
C LEU A 94 -6.73 -2.43 -22.54
N LEU A 95 -7.73 -3.20 -22.95
CA LEU A 95 -7.95 -4.57 -22.48
C LEU A 95 -6.74 -5.46 -22.79
N TYR A 96 -6.18 -5.35 -23.99
CA TYR A 96 -4.98 -6.07 -24.38
C TYR A 96 -3.77 -5.67 -23.52
N VAL A 97 -3.52 -4.37 -23.33
CA VAL A 97 -2.41 -3.91 -22.47
C VAL A 97 -2.59 -4.33 -21.01
N LEU A 98 -3.79 -4.19 -20.45
CA LEU A 98 -4.09 -4.64 -19.08
C LEU A 98 -3.88 -6.15 -18.95
N SER A 99 -4.27 -6.94 -19.94
CA SER A 99 -4.04 -8.39 -19.96
C SER A 99 -2.55 -8.74 -19.87
N LEU A 100 -1.72 -8.08 -20.69
CA LEU A 100 -0.27 -8.28 -20.68
C LEU A 100 0.35 -7.87 -19.33
N LEU A 101 -0.14 -6.77 -18.74
CA LEU A 101 0.31 -6.31 -17.43
C LEU A 101 -0.07 -7.31 -16.32
N MET A 102 -1.28 -7.84 -16.34
CA MET A 102 -1.77 -8.84 -15.38
C MET A 102 -1.02 -10.16 -15.50
N LEU A 103 -0.66 -10.60 -16.71
CA LEU A 103 0.21 -11.75 -16.94
C LEU A 103 1.60 -11.52 -16.33
N ARG A 104 2.21 -10.36 -16.59
CA ARG A 104 3.52 -9.99 -16.01
C ARG A 104 3.50 -9.98 -14.48
N LYS A 105 2.40 -9.51 -13.89
CA LYS A 105 2.17 -9.49 -12.42
C LYS A 105 1.74 -10.85 -11.86
N ARG A 106 1.51 -11.86 -12.70
CA ARG A 106 1.00 -13.20 -12.32
C ARG A 106 -0.41 -13.18 -11.69
N VAL A 107 -1.20 -12.16 -12.01
CA VAL A 107 -2.63 -12.08 -11.65
C VAL A 107 -3.44 -12.99 -12.55
N PHE A 108 -3.12 -12.99 -13.85
CA PHE A 108 -3.68 -13.92 -14.83
C PHE A 108 -2.70 -15.03 -15.14
N ARG A 109 -3.25 -16.15 -15.60
CA ARG A 109 -2.52 -17.26 -16.22
C ARG A 109 -2.98 -17.39 -17.66
N LEU A 110 -2.03 -17.54 -18.57
CA LEU A 110 -2.32 -17.85 -19.96
C LEU A 110 -2.70 -19.33 -20.06
N GLU A 111 -3.90 -19.61 -20.54
CA GLU A 111 -4.38 -20.96 -20.82
C GLU A 111 -4.16 -21.30 -22.29
N GLN A 112 -3.78 -22.55 -22.57
CA GLN A 112 -3.33 -22.96 -23.90
C GLN A 112 -4.45 -23.07 -24.95
N SER A 113 -5.73 -23.07 -24.58
CA SER A 113 -6.80 -23.21 -25.56
C SER A 113 -8.12 -22.64 -25.08
N ALA A 114 -8.69 -21.72 -25.86
CA ALA A 114 -10.13 -21.74 -26.10
C ALA A 114 -10.37 -22.87 -27.10
N GLU A 115 -11.09 -23.92 -26.69
CA GLU A 115 -11.50 -24.97 -27.63
C GLU A 115 -12.23 -24.31 -28.81
N ASN A 116 -11.70 -24.56 -30.02
CA ASN A 116 -12.18 -24.06 -31.32
C ASN A 116 -11.90 -22.58 -31.65
N GLY A 117 -10.73 -22.33 -32.27
CA GLY A 117 -10.56 -21.27 -33.28
C GLY A 117 -10.81 -19.83 -32.82
N SER A 118 -10.71 -19.55 -31.52
CA SER A 118 -10.87 -18.20 -31.01
C SER A 118 -9.62 -17.36 -31.28
N GLU A 119 -9.75 -16.28 -32.05
CA GLU A 119 -8.68 -15.30 -32.29
C GLU A 119 -8.45 -14.45 -31.03
N GLY A 120 -7.63 -14.94 -30.10
CA GLY A 120 -7.27 -14.17 -28.89
C GLY A 120 -6.59 -14.99 -27.78
N MET A 121 -6.17 -14.29 -26.73
CA MET A 121 -5.57 -14.87 -25.54
C MET A 121 -6.64 -15.37 -24.57
N CYS A 122 -6.53 -16.62 -24.13
CA CYS A 122 -7.36 -17.20 -23.08
C CYS A 122 -6.68 -16.99 -21.72
N LEU A 123 -7.30 -16.20 -20.84
CA LEU A 123 -6.72 -15.75 -19.59
C LEU A 123 -7.55 -16.24 -18.41
N PHE A 124 -6.97 -17.12 -17.59
CA PHE A 124 -7.59 -17.54 -16.33
C PHE A 124 -7.20 -16.58 -15.20
N CYS A 125 -8.20 -16.07 -14.48
CA CYS A 125 -8.03 -15.29 -13.26
C CYS A 125 -8.39 -16.14 -12.04
N PRO A 126 -7.39 -16.61 -11.24
CA PRO A 126 -7.67 -17.40 -10.05
C PRO A 126 -8.50 -16.67 -9.00
N GLN A 127 -8.35 -15.34 -8.89
CA GLN A 127 -9.06 -14.53 -7.90
C GLN A 127 -10.56 -14.40 -8.20
N ALA A 128 -10.92 -14.31 -9.48
CA ALA A 128 -12.31 -14.21 -9.92
C ALA A 128 -12.92 -15.57 -10.30
N GLU A 129 -12.12 -16.64 -10.27
CA GLU A 129 -12.47 -17.97 -10.79
C GLU A 129 -13.10 -17.91 -12.19
N ALA A 130 -12.56 -17.03 -13.05
CA ALA A 130 -13.12 -16.71 -14.35
C ALA A 130 -12.08 -16.82 -15.47
N VAL A 131 -12.57 -17.08 -16.69
CA VAL A 131 -11.78 -17.11 -17.92
C VAL A 131 -12.21 -15.94 -18.81
N TYR A 132 -11.24 -15.19 -19.30
CA TYR A 132 -11.43 -14.06 -20.21
C TYR A 132 -10.81 -14.37 -21.57
N LEU A 133 -11.52 -14.08 -22.65
CA LEU A 133 -10.99 -14.16 -24.02
C LEU A 133 -10.73 -12.74 -24.53
N VAL A 134 -9.45 -12.38 -24.66
CA VAL A 134 -9.04 -11.03 -25.06
C VAL A 134 -8.38 -11.07 -26.42
N LYS A 135 -8.88 -10.25 -27.35
CA LYS A 135 -8.30 -10.11 -28.68
C LYS A 135 -6.90 -9.51 -28.60
N GLU A 136 -6.00 -10.01 -29.44
CA GLU A 136 -4.68 -9.42 -29.61
C GLU A 136 -4.79 -8.18 -30.50
N VAL A 137 -4.11 -7.10 -30.10
CA VAL A 137 -4.12 -5.83 -30.82
C VAL A 137 -2.69 -5.43 -31.14
N GLU A 138 -2.43 -5.10 -32.41
CA GLU A 138 -1.17 -4.49 -32.83
C GLU A 138 -1.12 -3.04 -32.34
N LEU A 139 -0.12 -2.71 -31.52
CA LEU A 139 0.05 -1.39 -30.93
C LEU A 139 1.39 -0.80 -31.35
N THR A 140 1.36 0.44 -31.83
CA THR A 140 2.60 1.20 -32.07
C THR A 140 3.22 1.65 -30.74
N SER A 141 4.51 1.98 -30.76
CA SER A 141 5.19 2.53 -29.58
C SER A 141 4.53 3.81 -29.04
N GLU A 142 3.95 4.64 -29.92
CA GLU A 142 3.23 5.85 -29.54
C GLU A 142 1.92 5.52 -28.82
N GLN A 143 1.15 4.56 -29.33
CA GLN A 143 -0.08 4.09 -28.69
C GLN A 143 0.20 3.44 -27.33
N LEU A 144 1.25 2.62 -27.24
CA LEU A 144 1.69 2.02 -25.98
C LEU A 144 2.04 3.09 -24.93
N GLN A 145 2.80 4.12 -25.33
CA GLN A 145 3.16 5.20 -24.42
C GLN A 145 1.93 6.00 -23.95
N ALA A 146 0.98 6.27 -24.84
CA ALA A 146 -0.26 6.96 -24.50
C ALA A 146 -1.11 6.15 -23.49
N LEU A 147 -1.26 4.83 -23.73
CA LEU A 147 -1.99 3.93 -22.82
C LEU A 147 -1.29 3.78 -21.47
N GLN A 148 0.05 3.74 -21.46
CA GLN A 148 0.82 3.71 -20.22
C GLN A 148 0.58 4.97 -19.39
N ASN A 149 0.64 6.14 -20.01
CA ASN A 149 0.36 7.42 -19.34
C ASN A 149 -1.09 7.48 -18.81
N GLU A 150 -2.06 6.95 -19.56
CA GLU A 150 -3.46 6.85 -19.14
C GLU A 150 -3.61 5.97 -17.88
N LEU A 151 -2.93 4.81 -17.84
CA LEU A 151 -2.95 3.92 -16.69
C LEU A 151 -2.27 4.52 -15.45
N ASP A 152 -1.15 5.21 -15.63
CA ASP A 152 -0.44 5.89 -14.55
C ASP A 152 -1.34 6.98 -13.92
N GLN A 153 -2.00 7.80 -14.75
CA GLN A 153 -2.97 8.79 -14.28
C GLN A 153 -4.18 8.15 -13.58
N TYR A 154 -4.68 7.03 -14.08
CA TYR A 154 -5.77 6.29 -13.43
C TYR A 154 -5.38 5.84 -12.01
N LEU A 155 -4.16 5.35 -11.83
CA LEU A 155 -3.64 4.91 -10.54
C LEU A 155 -3.40 6.07 -9.57
N GLU A 156 -2.90 7.20 -10.04
CA GLU A 156 -2.72 8.42 -9.24
C GLU A 156 -4.06 8.96 -8.73
N ASN A 157 -5.07 9.02 -9.61
CA ASN A 157 -6.40 9.53 -9.28
C ASN A 157 -7.22 8.54 -8.42
N GLY A 158 -7.01 7.23 -8.57
CA GLY A 158 -7.66 6.20 -7.73
C GLY A 158 -7.03 6.03 -6.34
N SER A 159 -5.86 6.64 -6.10
CA SER A 159 -5.13 6.61 -4.83
C SER A 159 -5.39 7.84 -3.93
N SER A 160 -6.23 8.78 -4.39
CA SER A 160 -6.56 10.06 -3.73
C SER A 160 -7.92 10.03 -3.04
#